data_AF-A0A371H7V0-F1
#
_entry.id   AF-A0A371H7V0-F1
#
_cell.length_a   1.000
_cell.length_b   1.000
_cell.length_c   1.000
_cell.angle_alpha   90.00
_cell.angle_beta   90.00
_cell.angle_gamma   90.00
#
_symmetry.space_group_name_H-M   'P 1'
#
loop_
_entity.id
_entity.type
_entity.pdbx_description
1 polymer ?
#
loop_
_entity_poly.entity_id
_entity_poly.type
_entity_poly.pdbx_seq_one_letter_code
_entity_poly.pdbx_strand_id
1 'polypeptide(L)' 'MKHMFLEKFFPASRIATIRKEIYGIRQHYAETLHEYWERFNKLCATCPHHYISEQLSDDDGRKHD' A
#
# COMPACT_ATOMS: atom_id res chain seq x y z
N MET A 1 -9.62 22.98 8.35
CA MET A 1 -9.33 23.10 6.89
C MET A 1 -8.40 22.03 6.35
N LYS A 2 -7.29 21.68 7.01
CA LYS A 2 -6.38 20.61 6.53
C LYS A 2 -7.06 19.23 6.41
N HIS A 3 -7.90 18.85 7.37
CA HIS A 3 -8.63 17.57 7.34
C HIS A 3 -9.61 17.46 6.16
N MET A 4 -10.42 18.49 5.89
CA MET A 4 -11.34 18.49 4.76
C MET A 4 -10.61 18.49 3.41
N PHE A 5 -9.43 19.10 3.31
CA PHE A 5 -8.58 19.03 2.13
C PHE A 5 -8.07 17.61 1.92
N LEU A 6 -7.53 16.99 2.96
CA LEU A 6 -7.07 15.61 2.91
C LEU A 6 -8.22 14.64 2.59
N GLU A 7 -9.40 14.78 3.19
CA GLU A 7 -10.54 13.92 2.84
C GLU A 7 -11.05 14.15 1.41
N LYS A 8 -11.00 15.39 0.91
CA LYS A 8 -11.46 15.71 -0.44
C LYS A 8 -10.50 15.20 -1.52
N PHE A 9 -9.19 15.27 -1.28
CA PHE A 9 -8.16 14.93 -2.28
C PHE A 9 -7.48 13.58 -2.04
N PHE A 10 -7.35 13.17 -0.78
CA PHE A 10 -6.70 11.95 -0.30
C PHE A 10 -7.58 11.20 0.71
N PRO A 11 -8.81 10.81 0.34
CA PRO A 11 -9.74 10.21 1.28
C PRO A 11 -9.13 8.96 1.90
N ALA A 12 -9.23 8.86 3.22
CA ALA A 12 -8.69 7.75 4.01
C ALA A 12 -9.22 6.39 3.52
N SER A 13 -10.43 6.35 2.96
CA SER A 13 -10.99 5.14 2.34
C SER A 13 -10.19 4.66 1.12
N ARG A 14 -9.76 5.58 0.23
CA ARG A 14 -8.90 5.22 -0.91
C ARG A 14 -7.54 4.72 -0.44
N ILE A 15 -6.96 5.35 0.58
CA ILE A 15 -5.70 4.93 1.18
C ILE A 15 -5.83 3.53 1.80
N ALA A 16 -6.90 3.27 2.55
CA ALA A 16 -7.16 1.97 3.17
C ALA A 16 -7.32 0.85 2.13
N THR A 17 -8.02 1.12 1.02
CA THR A 17 -8.15 0.17 -0.09
C THR A 17 -6.80 -0.15 -0.74
N ILE A 18 -6.02 0.88 -1.09
CA ILE A 18 -4.69 0.69 -1.71
C ILE A 18 -3.77 -0.12 -0.78
N ARG A 19 -3.77 0.18 0.52
CA ARG A 19 -2.99 -0.60 1.50
C ARG A 19 -3.44 -2.06 1.55
N LYS A 20 -4.75 -2.30 1.59
CA LYS A 20 -5.30 -3.67 1.58
C LYS A 20 -4.90 -4.44 0.32
N GLU A 21 -4.88 -3.76 -0.84
CA GLU A 21 -4.44 -4.37 -2.09
C GLU A 21 -2.93 -4.67 -2.09
N ILE A 22 -2.10 -3.78 -1.55
CA ILE A 22 -0.64 -4.00 -1.43
C ILE A 22 -0.33 -5.14 -0.47
N TYR A 23 -0.92 -5.18 0.72
CA TYR A 23 -0.72 -6.32 1.65
C TYR A 23 -1.36 -7.62 1.15
N GLY A 24 -2.39 -7.51 0.30
CA GLY A 24 -3.10 -8.64 -0.27
C GLY A 24 -2.54 -9.15 -1.58
N ILE A 25 -1.61 -8.43 -2.22
CA ILE A 25 -1.06 -8.82 -3.51
C ILE A 25 -0.24 -10.10 -3.34
N ARG A 26 -0.52 -11.08 -4.20
CA ARG A 26 0.20 -12.34 -4.28
C ARG A 26 0.52 -12.60 -5.74
N GLN A 27 1.66 -13.23 -5.97
CA GLN A 27 2.02 -13.70 -7.31
C GLN A 27 1.02 -14.76 -7.75
N HIS A 28 0.44 -14.58 -8.93
CA HIS A 28 -0.40 -15.62 -9.53
C HIS A 28 0.47 -16.74 -10.13
N TYR A 29 -0.05 -17.97 -10.15
CA TYR A 29 0.68 -19.14 -10.65
C TYR A 29 1.17 -18.98 -12.10
N ALA A 30 0.43 -18.23 -12.92
CA ALA A 30 0.77 -17.97 -14.32
C ALA A 30 1.54 -16.63 -14.52
N GLU A 31 1.76 -15.85 -13.47
CA GLU A 31 2.52 -14.60 -13.56
C GLU A 31 4.02 -14.88 -13.39
N THR A 32 4.81 -14.32 -14.30
CA THR A 32 6.25 -14.23 -14.09
C THR A 32 6.57 -13.29 -12.92
N LEU A 33 7.76 -13.44 -12.34
CA LEU A 33 8.23 -12.54 -11.29
C LEU A 33 8.29 -11.08 -11.75
N HIS A 34 8.61 -10.86 -13.03
CA HIS A 34 8.68 -9.54 -13.63
C HIS A 34 7.30 -8.87 -13.70
N GLU A 35 6.29 -9.58 -14.21
CA GLU A 35 4.92 -9.06 -14.28
C GLU A 35 4.34 -8.78 -12.89
N TYR A 36 4.62 -9.67 -11.93
CA TYR A 36 4.27 -9.44 -10.52
C TYR A 36 4.91 -8.17 -9.97
N TRP A 37 6.22 -7.98 -10.23
CA TRP A 37 6.97 -6.82 -9.76
C TRP A 37 6.48 -5.51 -10.39
N GLU A 38 6.14 -5.50 -11.68
CA GLU A 38 5.54 -4.33 -12.34
C GLU A 38 4.17 -3.98 -11.72
N ARG A 39 3.33 -4.99 -11.47
CA ARG A 39 2.00 -4.81 -10.87
C ARG A 39 2.11 -4.28 -9.44
N PHE A 40 3.04 -4.82 -8.65
CA PHE A 40 3.36 -4.33 -7.31
C PHE A 40 3.82 -2.86 -7.33
N ASN A 41 4.79 -2.51 -8.17
CA ASN A 41 5.29 -1.14 -8.28
C ASN A 41 4.21 -0.16 -8.74
N LYS A 42 3.34 -0.58 -9.66
CA LYS A 42 2.22 0.24 -10.11
C LYS A 42 1.25 0.54 -8.96
N LEU A 43 0.94 -0.43 -8.11
CA LEU A 43 0.12 -0.20 -6.92
C LEU A 43 0.81 0.74 -5.92
N CYS A 44 2.10 0.55 -5.67
CA CYS A 44 2.90 1.44 -4.81
C CYS A 44 2.89 2.89 -5.32
N ALA A 45 2.97 3.11 -6.64
CA ALA A 45 2.93 4.44 -7.25
C ALA A 45 1.56 5.14 -7.11
N THR A 46 0.47 4.38 -6.92
CA THR A 46 -0.86 4.96 -6.69
C THR A 46 -1.08 5.44 -5.27
N CYS A 47 -0.20 5.07 -4.33
CA CYS A 47 -0.31 5.51 -2.95
C CYS A 47 0.45 6.82 -2.72
N PRO A 48 -0.13 7.79 -1.97
CA PRO A 48 0.64 8.94 -1.51
C PRO A 48 1.84 8.47 -0.68
N HIS A 49 3.03 8.72 -1.23
CA HIS A 49 4.35 8.18 -0.85
C HIS A 49 4.73 8.29 0.64
N HIS A 50 4.01 9.09 1.41
CA HIS A 50 4.31 9.37 2.82
C HIS A 50 3.74 8.32 3.80
N TYR A 51 2.63 7.65 3.46
CA TYR A 51 1.89 6.81 4.43
C TYR A 51 2.26 5.31 4.40
N ILE A 52 2.81 4.79 3.31
CA ILE A 52 3.23 3.37 3.24
C ILE A 52 4.56 3.18 3.96
N SER A 53 5.51 4.10 3.77
CA SER A 53 6.84 4.03 4.39
C SER A 53 6.76 3.99 5.92
N GLU A 54 5.87 4.79 6.51
CA GLU A 54 5.68 4.87 7.96
C GLU A 54 5.04 3.60 8.54
N GLN A 55 4.29 2.84 7.74
CA GLN A 55 3.58 1.64 8.22
C GLN A 55 4.27 0.32 7.91
N LEU A 56 5.20 0.29 6.94
CA LEU A 56 6.10 -0.84 6.74
C LEU A 56 7.23 -0.86 7.77
N SER A 57 7.58 0.27 8.39
CA SER A 57 8.55 0.31 9.50
C SER A 57 7.98 -0.21 10.83
N ASP A 58 6.66 -0.28 10.99
CA ASP A 58 6.03 -0.66 12.26
C ASP A 58 5.74 -2.17 12.39
N ASP A 59 5.91 -2.97 11.32
CA ASP A 59 5.60 -4.41 11.34
C ASP A 59 6.80 -5.30 11.72
N ASP A 60 8.01 -4.75 11.83
CA ASP A 60 9.24 -5.51 12.20
C ASP A 60 9.35 -5.81 13.71
N GLY A 61 8.34 -5.43 14.50
CA GLY A 61 8.43 -5.38 15.96
C GLY A 61 7.63 -6.42 16.76
N ARG A 62 6.89 -7.36 16.14
CA ARG A 62 6.15 -8.39 16.90
C ARG A 62 6.90 -9.72 16.89
N LYS A 63 7.97 -9.79 17.70
CA LYS A 63 8.49 -11.08 18.16
C LYS A 63 7.35 -11.82 18.87
N HIS A 64 7.14 -13.05 18.41
CA HIS A 64 6.30 -14.01 19.10
C HIS A 64 7.05 -14.41 20.37
N ASP A 65 6.54 -14.03 21.52
CA ASP A 65 6.79 -14.64 22.82
C ASP A 65 5.42 -14.99 23.44
#